data_AF-A0A562UGJ8-F1
#
_entry.id   AF-A0A562UGJ8-F1
#
_cell.length_a   1.000
_cell.length_b   1.000
_cell.length_c   1.000
_cell.angle_alpha   90.00
_cell.angle_beta   90.00
_cell.angle_gamma   90.00
#
_symmetry.space_group_name_H-M   'P 1'
#
loop_
_entity.id
_entity.type
_entity.pdbx_description
1 polymer ?
#
loop_
_entity_poly.entity_id
_entity_poly.type
_entity_poly.pdbx_seq_one_letter_code
_entity_poly.pdbx_strand_id
1 'polypeptide(L)' 'MLIENAKDNTITITVSSSVDKFGLQRLIDYLKYLEATSKSKAKQSAIDELADEVNSSWWEANKARFIK' A
#
# COMPACT_ATOMS: atom_id res chain seq x y z
N MET A 1 10.15 15.70 11.43
CA MET A 1 9.83 15.20 10.08
C MET A 1 9.78 16.42 9.16
N LEU A 2 10.48 16.39 8.04
CA LEU A 2 10.53 17.47 7.05
C LEU A 2 10.15 16.89 5.68
N ILE A 3 9.29 17.59 4.95
CA ILE A 3 8.95 17.28 3.56
C ILE A 3 9.31 18.49 2.73
N GLU A 4 10.09 18.29 1.69
CA GLU A 4 10.51 19.36 0.78
C GLU A 4 10.46 18.90 -0.67
N ASN A 5 10.14 19.84 -1.57
CA ASN A 5 10.28 19.61 -3.00
C ASN A 5 11.76 19.71 -3.36
N ALA A 6 12.32 18.63 -3.89
CA ALA A 6 13.68 18.58 -4.38
C ALA A 6 13.72 18.94 -5.87
N LYS A 7 14.92 18.86 -6.48
CA LYS A 7 15.09 19.10 -7.92
C LYS A 7 14.42 17.96 -8.72
N ASP A 8 14.14 18.24 -9.98
CA ASP A 8 13.67 17.25 -10.96
C ASP A 8 12.33 16.57 -10.59
N ASN A 9 11.41 17.34 -10.01
CA ASN A 9 10.05 16.89 -9.68
C ASN A 9 10.00 15.73 -8.66
N THR A 10 10.97 15.71 -7.74
CA THR A 10 11.08 14.73 -6.67
C THR A 10 10.76 15.35 -5.30
N ILE A 11 10.42 14.50 -4.31
CA ILE A 11 10.14 14.92 -2.94
C ILE A 11 11.11 14.21 -2.00
N THR A 12 11.76 14.98 -1.11
CA THR A 12 12.59 14.43 -0.03
C THR A 12 11.78 14.39 1.26
N ILE A 13 11.73 13.22 1.90
CA ILE A 13 11.11 13.03 3.22
C ILE A 13 12.21 12.71 4.22
N THR A 14 12.46 13.61 5.17
CA THR A 14 13.44 13.41 6.25
C THR A 14 12.72 13.02 7.53
N VAL A 15 13.09 11.87 8.09
CA VAL A 15 12.56 11.31 9.34
C VAL A 15 13.67 11.11 10.37
N SER A 16 13.31 11.07 11.65
CA SER A 16 14.26 10.72 12.71
C SER A 16 14.75 9.28 12.53
N SER A 17 16.02 9.02 12.85
CA SER A 17 16.58 7.66 12.88
C SER A 17 15.92 6.75 13.93
N SER A 18 15.20 7.34 14.88
CA SER A 18 14.42 6.63 15.89
C SER A 18 13.09 6.05 15.38
N VAL A 19 12.70 6.33 14.13
CA VAL A 19 11.45 5.83 13.55
C VAL A 19 11.57 4.34 13.29
N ASP A 20 10.52 3.60 13.63
CA ASP A 20 10.44 2.17 13.40
C ASP A 20 10.55 1.84 11.90
N LYS A 21 11.44 0.89 11.58
CA LYS A 21 11.75 0.50 10.20
C LYS A 21 10.56 -0.16 9.53
N PHE A 22 9.76 -0.90 10.29
CA PHE A 22 8.60 -1.60 9.73
C PHE A 22 7.48 -0.63 9.36
N GLY A 23 7.21 0.37 10.20
CA GLY A 23 6.34 1.50 9.87
C GLY A 23 6.83 2.28 8.66
N LEU A 24 8.14 2.55 8.57
CA LEU A 24 8.73 3.26 7.42
C LEU A 24 8.60 2.45 6.12
N GLN A 25 8.80 1.14 6.17
CA GLN A 25 8.62 0.28 5.00
C GLN A 25 7.17 0.30 4.49
N ARG A 26 6.18 0.26 5.39
CA ARG A 26 4.76 0.38 5.02
C ARG A 26 4.44 1.70 4.32
N LEU A 27 5.02 2.81 4.79
CA LEU A 27 4.87 4.10 4.12
C LEU A 27 5.45 4.07 2.70
N ILE A 28 6.65 3.50 2.53
CA ILE A 28 7.29 3.35 1.22
C ILE A 28 6.43 2.49 0.29
N ASP A 29 5.89 1.37 0.77
CA ASP A 29 5.06 0.47 -0.03
C ASP A 29 3.75 1.16 -0.47
N TYR A 30 3.15 1.98 0.39
CA TYR A 30 1.99 2.79 0.03
C TYR A 30 2.31 3.86 -1.02
N LEU A 31 3.44 4.56 -0.89
CA LEU A 31 3.88 5.52 -1.91
C LEU A 31 4.09 4.86 -3.26
N LYS A 32 4.74 3.68 -3.30
CA LYS A 32 4.90 2.88 -4.52
C LYS A 32 3.56 2.50 -5.15
N TYR A 33 2.59 2.11 -4.32
CA TYR A 33 1.24 1.83 -4.79
C TYR A 33 0.61 3.06 -5.46
N LEU A 34 0.68 4.24 -4.82
CA LEU A 34 0.15 5.47 -5.39
C LEU A 34 0.85 5.87 -6.69
N GLU A 35 2.18 5.71 -6.77
CA GLU A 35 2.93 5.98 -8.00
C GLU A 35 2.53 5.03 -9.14
N ALA A 36 2.48 3.73 -8.87
CA ALA A 36 2.10 2.71 -9.85
C ALA A 36 0.67 2.89 -10.37
N THR A 37 -0.23 3.38 -9.51
CA THR A 37 -1.64 3.60 -9.82
C THR A 37 -1.97 5.03 -10.25
N SER A 38 -1.01 5.95 -10.26
CA SER A 38 -1.22 7.39 -10.55
C SER A 38 -1.90 7.69 -11.89
N LYS A 39 -1.76 6.80 -12.87
CA LYS A 39 -2.39 6.90 -14.20
C LYS A 39 -3.57 5.96 -14.38
N SER A 40 -3.92 5.18 -13.36
CA SER A 40 -5.04 4.25 -13.41
C SER A 40 -6.34 5.02 -13.55
N LYS A 41 -7.20 4.57 -14.47
CA LYS A 41 -8.57 5.04 -14.62
C LYS A 41 -9.57 4.09 -13.94
N ALA A 42 -9.08 3.04 -13.29
CA ALA A 42 -9.92 2.11 -12.55
C ALA A 42 -10.60 2.88 -11.41
N LYS A 43 -11.90 2.65 -11.25
CA LYS A 43 -12.64 3.18 -10.10
C LYS A 43 -12.24 2.39 -8.87
N GLN A 44 -12.09 3.07 -7.73
CA GLN A 44 -11.80 2.42 -6.44
C GLN A 44 -12.78 1.26 -6.17
N SER A 45 -14.06 1.43 -6.50
CA SER A 45 -15.08 0.39 -6.36
C SER A 45 -14.76 -0.94 -7.07
N ALA A 46 -14.12 -0.89 -8.24
CA ALA A 46 -13.73 -2.10 -8.97
C ALA A 46 -12.50 -2.78 -8.34
N ILE A 47 -11.63 -1.99 -7.70
CA ILE A 47 -10.49 -2.52 -6.94
C ILE A 47 -10.98 -3.16 -5.64
N ASP A 48 -11.94 -2.52 -4.97
CA ASP A 48 -12.56 -3.04 -3.75
C ASP A 48 -13.30 -4.36 -4.03
N GLU A 49 -14.10 -4.41 -5.11
CA GLU A 49 -14.79 -5.63 -5.56
C GLU A 49 -13.79 -6.78 -5.83
N LEU A 50 -12.70 -6.49 -6.54
CA LEU A 50 -11.64 -7.47 -6.78
C LEU A 50 -10.98 -7.94 -5.48
N ALA A 51 -10.70 -7.03 -4.55
CA ALA A 51 -10.09 -7.36 -3.27
C ALA A 51 -11.00 -8.26 -2.42
N ASP A 52 -12.29 -7.95 -2.37
CA ASP A 52 -13.29 -8.73 -1.67
C ASP A 52 -13.44 -10.13 -2.29
N GLU A 53 -13.46 -10.23 -3.62
CA GLU A 53 -13.52 -11.51 -4.33
C GLU A 53 -12.28 -12.37 -4.04
N VAL A 54 -11.08 -11.80 -4.13
CA VAL A 54 -9.82 -12.53 -3.86
C VAL A 54 -9.75 -12.99 -2.41
N ASN A 55 -10.09 -12.13 -1.46
CA ASN A 55 -10.07 -12.47 -0.03
C ASN A 55 -11.10 -13.56 0.29
N SER A 56 -12.32 -13.43 -0.23
CA SER A 56 -13.39 -14.43 -0.03
C SER A 56 -13.01 -15.77 -0.63
N SER A 57 -12.49 -15.77 -1.86
CA SER A 57 -12.05 -16.98 -2.56
C SER A 57 -10.88 -17.66 -1.83
N TRP A 58 -9.91 -16.88 -1.37
CA TRP A 58 -8.79 -17.41 -0.60
C TRP A 58 -9.26 -18.00 0.73
N TRP A 59 -10.16 -17.30 1.44
CA TRP A 59 -10.71 -17.78 2.71
C TRP A 59 -11.47 -19.09 2.53
N GLU A 60 -12.39 -19.17 1.56
CA GLU A 60 -13.14 -20.39 1.30
C GLU A 60 -12.23 -21.59 1.00
N ALA A 61 -11.16 -21.37 0.23
CA ALA A 61 -10.18 -22.41 -0.08
C ALA A 61 -9.31 -22.84 1.12
N ASN A 62 -9.14 -21.97 2.13
CA ASN A 62 -8.17 -22.19 3.21
C ASN A 62 -8.78 -22.30 4.62
N LYS A 63 -10.06 -21.96 4.82
CA LYS A 63 -10.70 -21.88 6.16
C LYS A 63 -10.64 -23.18 6.96
N ALA A 64 -10.63 -24.33 6.28
CA ALA A 64 -10.48 -25.64 6.91
C ALA A 64 -9.16 -25.79 7.70
N ARG A 65 -8.14 -24.98 7.39
CA ARG A 65 -6.87 -24.95 8.13
C ARG A 65 -6.96 -24.18 9.46
N PHE A 66 -7.98 -23.35 9.61
CA PHE A 66 -8.11 -22.38 10.71
C PHE A 66 -9.30 -22.67 11.64
N ILE A 67 -10.35 -23.29 11.13
CA ILE A 67 -11.54 -23.66 11.90
C ILE A 67 -11.42 -25.14 12.29
N LYS A 68 -11.42 -25.43 13.60
CA LYS A 68 -11.42 -26.79 14.18
C LYS A 68 -12.83 -27.23 14.54
#